data_AF-A0A956NSG7-F1
#
_entry.id   AF-A0A956NSG7-F1
#
_cell.length_a   1.000
_cell.length_b   1.000
_cell.length_c   1.000
_cell.angle_alpha   90.00
_cell.angle_beta   90.00
_cell.angle_gamma   90.00
#
_symmetry.space_group_name_H-M   'P 1'
#
loop_
_entity.id
_entity.type
_entity.pdbx_description
1 polymer ?
#
loop_
_entity_poly.entity_id
_entity_poly.type
_entity_poly.pdbx_seq_one_letter_code
_entity_poly.pdbx_strand_id
1 'polypeptide(L)'
;GLDDLDLAAAAEYERRFRHDVMAHVHLFGDVAPAARGIIHLGATSAFIGDNTDLILHRAALELVRTRLVRCVEALAAFAKRHANLPTLGYTHFQPAQPTTVGKRATLWIQDLLLDIEELDHRIAALRFRGVRGTTGTQASFLELFAGDHDKVDRLDDAVGRRMGFPSTYSVSGQSYPR
;
A
#
# COMPACT_ATOMS: atom_id res chain seq x y z
N GLY A 1 14.95 -20.33 -3.28
CA GLY A 1 14.88 -19.09 -4.11
C GLY A 1 14.40 -17.94 -3.24
N LEU A 2 14.07 -16.76 -3.78
CA LEU A 2 13.44 -15.69 -2.99
C LEU A 2 12.07 -16.10 -2.43
N ASP A 3 11.42 -17.07 -3.09
CA ASP A 3 10.08 -17.55 -2.74
C ASP A 3 10.07 -18.79 -1.82
N ASP A 4 11.24 -19.27 -1.40
CA ASP A 4 11.38 -20.47 -0.57
C ASP A 4 11.89 -20.06 0.81
N LEU A 5 10.96 -19.91 1.76
CA LEU A 5 11.21 -19.29 3.06
C LEU A 5 10.97 -20.30 4.17
N ASP A 6 12.05 -20.65 4.88
CA ASP A 6 11.97 -21.53 6.05
C ASP A 6 11.44 -20.76 7.27
N LEU A 7 10.13 -20.79 7.44
CA LEU A 7 9.44 -20.12 8.55
C LEU A 7 9.79 -20.71 9.92
N ALA A 8 10.18 -22.00 9.98
CA ALA A 8 10.60 -22.61 11.23
C ALA A 8 11.97 -22.07 11.67
N ALA A 9 12.91 -21.96 10.72
CA ALA A 9 14.20 -21.33 10.98
C ALA A 9 14.05 -19.82 11.30
N ALA A 10 13.16 -19.11 10.60
CA ALA A 10 12.83 -17.72 10.92
C ALA A 10 12.37 -17.56 12.38
N ALA A 11 11.44 -18.41 12.83
CA ALA A 11 10.92 -18.39 14.20
C ALA A 11 11.99 -18.73 15.25
N GLU A 12 12.92 -19.63 14.93
CA GLU A 12 14.04 -19.93 15.82
C GLU A 12 14.97 -18.72 15.98
N TYR A 13 15.34 -18.09 14.86
CA TYR A 13 16.13 -16.88 14.88
C TYR A 13 15.43 -15.74 15.61
N GLU A 14 14.12 -15.57 15.41
CA GLU A 14 13.34 -14.55 16.10
C GLU A 14 13.32 -14.79 17.60
N ARG A 15 13.12 -16.03 18.06
CA ARG A 15 13.22 -16.38 19.49
C ARG A 15 14.60 -16.05 20.07
N ARG A 16 15.66 -16.24 19.30
CA ARG A 16 17.04 -15.96 19.70
C ARG A 16 17.33 -14.46 19.77
N PHE A 17 16.97 -13.70 18.74
CA PHE A 17 17.29 -12.28 18.62
C PHE A 17 16.26 -11.37 19.28
N ARG A 18 15.05 -11.88 19.53
CA ARG A 18 13.86 -11.10 19.95
C ARG A 18 13.59 -9.93 19.01
N HIS A 19 13.86 -10.14 17.72
CA HIS A 19 13.69 -9.16 16.66
C HIS A 19 13.48 -9.88 15.31
N ASP A 20 12.26 -9.75 14.78
CA ASP A 20 11.76 -10.32 13.53
C ASP A 20 12.60 -9.97 12.28
N VAL A 21 12.93 -8.68 12.08
CA VAL A 21 13.72 -8.24 10.92
C VAL A 21 15.13 -8.82 10.99
N MET A 22 15.77 -8.79 12.16
CA MET A 22 17.10 -9.40 12.29
C MET A 22 17.05 -10.91 12.07
N ALA A 23 15.99 -11.58 12.51
CA ALA A 23 15.81 -13.00 12.22
C ALA A 23 15.77 -13.28 10.70
N HIS A 24 15.00 -12.49 9.95
CA HIS A 24 14.91 -12.62 8.49
C HIS A 24 16.20 -12.21 7.78
N VAL A 25 16.93 -11.21 8.28
CA VAL A 25 18.26 -10.81 7.73
C VAL A 25 19.25 -11.97 7.85
N HIS A 26 19.30 -12.64 9.01
CA HIS A 26 20.17 -13.79 9.22
C HIS A 26 19.76 -15.00 8.39
N LEU A 27 18.47 -15.35 8.39
CA LEU A 27 17.94 -16.41 7.55
C LEU A 27 18.25 -16.17 6.07
N PHE A 28 18.06 -14.95 5.59
CA PHE A 28 18.38 -14.61 4.19
C PHE A 28 19.87 -14.67 3.91
N GLY A 29 20.71 -14.30 4.89
CA GLY A 29 22.15 -14.47 4.81
C GLY A 29 22.63 -15.93 4.78
N ASP A 30 21.83 -16.89 5.25
CA ASP A 30 22.14 -18.32 5.18
C ASP A 30 21.97 -18.88 3.77
N VAL A 31 20.94 -18.43 3.06
CA VAL A 31 20.68 -18.81 1.66
C VAL A 31 21.44 -17.96 0.65
N ALA A 32 21.99 -16.81 1.08
CA ALA A 32 22.82 -15.93 0.27
C ALA A 32 24.17 -15.58 0.94
N PRO A 33 25.08 -16.57 1.14
CA PRO A 33 26.32 -16.36 1.90
C PRO A 33 27.21 -15.22 1.38
N ALA A 34 27.30 -15.06 0.05
CA ALA A 34 28.09 -14.00 -0.58
C ALA A 34 27.53 -12.58 -0.32
N ALA A 35 26.22 -12.46 -0.07
CA ALA A 35 25.57 -11.18 0.21
C ALA A 35 25.39 -10.91 1.72
N ARG A 36 25.64 -11.89 2.58
CA ARG A 36 25.38 -11.84 4.03
C ARG A 36 25.88 -10.55 4.69
N GLY A 37 27.10 -10.09 4.36
CA GLY A 37 27.70 -8.90 4.95
C GLY A 37 27.11 -7.56 4.50
N ILE A 38 26.31 -7.54 3.43
CA ILE A 38 25.74 -6.31 2.85
C ILE A 38 24.21 -6.28 2.88
N ILE A 39 23.54 -7.35 3.31
CA ILE A 39 22.10 -7.35 3.53
C ILE A 39 21.78 -6.35 4.65
N HIS A 40 20.81 -5.47 4.39
CA HIS A 40 20.34 -4.46 5.34
C HIS A 40 21.38 -3.39 5.74
N LEU A 41 22.47 -3.25 4.96
CA LEU A 41 23.53 -2.28 5.23
C LEU A 41 23.00 -0.84 5.32
N GLY A 42 23.20 -0.20 6.48
CA GLY A 42 22.78 1.18 6.77
C GLY A 42 21.27 1.37 6.99
N ALA A 43 20.47 0.35 6.74
CA ALA A 43 19.03 0.37 6.90
C ALA A 43 18.61 0.13 8.35
N THR A 44 17.30 0.25 8.59
CA THR A 44 16.67 -0.01 9.88
C THR A 44 15.44 -0.88 9.67
N SER A 45 14.89 -1.47 10.72
CA SER A 45 13.73 -2.37 10.65
C SER A 45 12.55 -1.76 9.87
N ALA A 46 12.31 -0.45 10.03
CA ALA A 46 11.28 0.29 9.30
C ALA A 46 11.58 0.47 7.80
N PHE A 47 12.81 0.25 7.32
CA PHE A 47 13.07 0.16 5.89
C PHE A 47 12.36 -1.05 5.26
N ILE A 48 12.23 -2.17 5.98
CA ILE A 48 11.55 -3.35 5.47
C ILE A 48 10.06 -3.28 5.83
N GLY A 49 9.73 -3.11 7.11
CA GLY A 49 8.34 -3.14 7.61
C GLY A 49 7.45 -2.10 6.92
N ASP A 50 7.69 -0.82 7.17
CA ASP A 50 6.85 0.27 6.66
C ASP A 50 6.76 0.33 5.12
N ASN A 51 7.87 0.07 4.43
CA ASN A 51 7.85 0.06 2.97
C ASN A 51 7.05 -1.13 2.43
N THR A 52 7.12 -2.29 3.10
CA THR A 52 6.29 -3.46 2.77
C THR A 52 4.82 -3.15 3.02
N ASP A 53 4.48 -2.52 4.15
CA ASP A 53 3.12 -2.09 4.46
C ASP A 53 2.56 -1.17 3.37
N LEU A 54 3.33 -0.17 2.92
CA LEU A 54 2.91 0.73 1.84
C LEU A 54 2.69 -0.01 0.51
N ILE A 55 3.53 -0.99 0.17
CA ILE A 55 3.34 -1.85 -1.00
C ILE A 55 2.03 -2.64 -0.88
N LEU A 56 1.78 -3.24 0.29
CA LEU A 56 0.58 -4.02 0.56
C LEU A 56 -0.67 -3.14 0.58
N HIS A 57 -0.60 -1.94 1.15
CA HIS A 57 -1.70 -0.98 1.15
C HIS A 57 -2.09 -0.57 -0.26
N ARG A 58 -1.12 -0.25 -1.14
CA ARG A 58 -1.40 0.04 -2.55
C ARG A 58 -2.10 -1.14 -3.23
N ALA A 59 -1.55 -2.34 -3.10
CA ALA A 59 -2.12 -3.54 -3.71
C ALA A 59 -3.53 -3.84 -3.19
N ALA A 60 -3.78 -3.65 -1.89
CA ALA A 60 -5.09 -3.82 -1.29
C ALA A 60 -6.10 -2.79 -1.82
N LEU A 61 -5.70 -1.51 -1.93
CA LEU A 61 -6.54 -0.45 -2.49
C LEU A 61 -6.89 -0.73 -3.95
N GLU A 62 -5.93 -1.14 -4.78
CA GLU A 62 -6.16 -1.51 -6.18
C GLU A 62 -7.12 -2.70 -6.31
N LEU A 63 -7.02 -3.69 -5.41
CA LEU A 63 -7.93 -4.83 -5.37
C LEU A 63 -9.36 -4.40 -4.99
N VAL A 64 -9.51 -3.57 -3.96
CA VAL A 64 -10.82 -3.03 -3.54
C VAL A 64 -11.44 -2.21 -4.66
N ARG A 65 -10.67 -1.30 -5.27
CA ARG A 65 -11.09 -0.49 -6.41
C ARG A 65 -11.60 -1.35 -7.56
N THR A 66 -10.84 -2.38 -7.95
CA THR A 66 -11.23 -3.30 -9.03
C THR A 66 -12.57 -3.98 -8.74
N ARG A 67 -12.81 -4.37 -7.49
CA ARG A 67 -14.08 -4.98 -7.06
C ARG A 67 -15.23 -3.98 -7.08
N LEU A 68 -15.01 -2.74 -6.63
CA LEU A 68 -16.03 -1.68 -6.68
C LEU A 68 -16.43 -1.34 -8.12
N VAL A 69 -15.48 -1.25 -9.05
CA VAL A 69 -15.77 -1.04 -10.48
C VAL A 69 -16.68 -2.16 -11.01
N ARG A 70 -16.42 -3.42 -10.64
CA ARG A 70 -17.29 -4.56 -11.02
C ARG A 70 -18.68 -4.46 -10.39
N CYS A 71 -18.79 -4.01 -9.13
CA CYS A 71 -20.08 -3.76 -8.49
C CYS A 71 -20.87 -2.68 -9.24
N VAL A 72 -20.22 -1.57 -9.61
CA VAL A 72 -20.81 -0.49 -10.40
C VAL A 72 -21.26 -1.01 -11.76
N GLU A 73 -20.45 -1.82 -12.45
CA GLU A 73 -20.82 -2.42 -13.73
C GLU A 73 -22.08 -3.30 -13.63
N ALA A 74 -22.14 -4.17 -12.61
CA ALA A 74 -23.30 -5.02 -12.36
C ALA A 74 -24.57 -4.21 -12.05
N LEU A 75 -24.44 -3.17 -11.20
CA LEU A 75 -25.53 -2.26 -10.87
C LEU A 75 -25.95 -1.41 -12.08
N ALA A 76 -25.03 -0.98 -12.93
CA ALA A 76 -25.33 -0.24 -14.14
C ALA A 76 -26.11 -1.11 -15.14
N ALA A 77 -25.72 -2.38 -15.28
CA ALA A 77 -26.48 -3.34 -16.09
C ALA A 77 -27.89 -3.56 -15.51
N PHE A 78 -28.02 -3.69 -14.19
CA PHE A 78 -29.32 -3.76 -13.50
C PHE A 78 -30.16 -2.50 -13.74
N ALA A 79 -29.58 -1.32 -13.54
CA ALA A 79 -30.25 -0.04 -13.72
C ALA A 79 -30.77 0.14 -15.15
N LYS A 80 -29.96 -0.22 -16.16
CA LYS A 80 -30.35 -0.20 -17.58
C LYS A 80 -31.50 -1.17 -17.87
N ARG A 81 -31.42 -2.43 -17.40
CA ARG A 81 -32.49 -3.42 -17.61
C ARG A 81 -33.83 -2.96 -17.01
N HIS A 82 -33.79 -2.26 -15.89
CA HIS A 82 -34.98 -1.80 -15.17
C HIS A 82 -35.26 -0.30 -15.32
N ALA A 83 -34.68 0.35 -16.35
CA ALA A 83 -34.76 1.80 -16.54
C ALA A 83 -36.21 2.31 -16.64
N ASN A 84 -37.08 1.53 -17.29
CA ASN A 84 -38.48 1.87 -17.54
C ASN A 84 -39.47 1.12 -16.64
N LEU A 85 -39.01 0.36 -15.63
CA LEU A 85 -39.89 -0.39 -14.73
C LEU A 85 -40.43 0.54 -13.63
N PRO A 86 -41.70 0.96 -13.67
CA PRO A 86 -42.25 1.89 -12.69
C PRO A 86 -42.32 1.26 -11.29
N THR A 87 -42.08 2.05 -10.25
CA THR A 87 -42.21 1.64 -8.86
C THR A 87 -42.57 2.83 -7.99
N LEU A 88 -43.21 2.58 -6.84
CA LEU A 88 -43.58 3.63 -5.89
C LEU A 88 -42.31 4.27 -5.30
N GLY A 89 -42.22 5.60 -5.34
CA GLY A 89 -41.17 6.35 -4.64
C GLY A 89 -41.44 6.44 -3.15
N TYR A 90 -40.39 6.64 -2.35
CA TYR A 90 -40.50 6.76 -0.90
C TYR A 90 -39.68 7.94 -0.37
N THR A 91 -40.31 8.81 0.42
CA THR A 91 -39.67 9.84 1.24
C THR A 91 -40.20 9.69 2.67
N HIS A 92 -39.34 9.83 3.69
CA HIS A 92 -39.69 9.42 5.07
C HIS A 92 -40.23 7.97 5.17
N PHE A 93 -39.85 7.12 4.21
CA PHE A 93 -40.38 5.78 4.02
C PHE A 93 -41.92 5.69 3.85
N GLN A 94 -42.55 6.81 3.45
CA GLN A 94 -43.96 6.89 3.08
C GLN A 94 -44.12 7.00 1.55
N PRO A 95 -45.25 6.54 0.99
CA PRO A 95 -45.56 6.66 -0.43
C PRO A 95 -45.38 8.09 -0.96
N ALA A 96 -44.61 8.23 -2.04
CA ALA A 96 -44.37 9.49 -2.74
C ALA A 96 -44.64 9.32 -4.24
N GLN A 97 -44.29 10.34 -5.04
CA GLN A 97 -44.42 10.30 -6.50
C GLN A 97 -43.68 9.08 -7.10
N PRO A 98 -44.19 8.47 -8.19
CA PRO A 98 -43.54 7.32 -8.82
C PRO A 98 -42.11 7.61 -9.30
N THR A 99 -41.29 6.56 -9.31
CA THR A 99 -39.95 6.52 -9.93
C THR A 99 -39.82 5.23 -10.74
N THR A 100 -38.62 4.88 -11.19
CA THR A 100 -38.33 3.56 -11.75
C THR A 100 -37.32 2.80 -10.90
N VAL A 101 -37.37 1.47 -10.97
CA VAL A 101 -36.39 0.61 -10.28
C VAL A 101 -34.97 0.94 -10.74
N GLY A 102 -34.78 1.20 -12.03
CA GLY A 102 -33.49 1.63 -12.57
C GLY A 102 -33.03 2.99 -12.06
N LYS A 103 -33.92 3.99 -11.98
CA LYS A 103 -33.61 5.31 -11.40
C LYS A 103 -33.24 5.22 -9.93
N ARG A 104 -33.87 4.31 -9.16
CA ARG A 104 -33.46 4.08 -7.76
C ARG A 104 -32.04 3.52 -7.69
N ALA A 105 -31.70 2.55 -8.54
CA ALA A 105 -30.38 1.95 -8.56
C ALA A 105 -29.26 2.94 -8.94
N THR A 106 -29.55 3.97 -9.74
CA THR A 106 -28.54 4.99 -10.07
C THR A 106 -28.12 5.81 -8.85
N LEU A 107 -28.95 5.91 -7.81
CA LEU A 107 -28.56 6.55 -6.55
C LEU A 107 -27.46 5.76 -5.85
N TRP A 108 -27.60 4.42 -5.80
CA TRP A 108 -26.57 3.55 -5.21
C TRP A 108 -25.27 3.59 -6.03
N ILE A 109 -25.39 3.64 -7.36
CA ILE A 109 -24.23 3.77 -8.26
C ILE A 109 -23.48 5.08 -7.99
N GLN A 110 -24.20 6.19 -7.80
CA GLN A 110 -23.60 7.49 -7.53
C GLN A 110 -22.67 7.45 -6.31
N ASP A 111 -23.11 6.83 -5.21
CA ASP A 111 -22.30 6.72 -3.98
C ASP A 111 -21.02 5.91 -4.24
N LEU A 112 -21.14 4.76 -4.93
CA LEU A 112 -19.97 3.92 -5.24
C LEU A 112 -19.00 4.57 -6.22
N LEU A 113 -19.46 5.46 -7.11
CA LEU A 113 -18.58 6.23 -7.97
C LEU A 113 -17.74 7.23 -7.18
N LEU A 114 -18.34 7.89 -6.17
CA LEU A 114 -17.61 8.77 -5.26
C LEU A 114 -16.56 8.00 -4.45
N ASP A 115 -16.89 6.78 -4.02
CA ASP A 115 -15.91 5.91 -3.34
C ASP A 115 -14.73 5.54 -4.25
N ILE A 116 -14.98 5.29 -5.54
CA ILE A 116 -13.93 5.02 -6.52
C ILE A 116 -13.02 6.24 -6.72
N GLU A 117 -13.60 7.45 -6.80
CA GLU A 117 -12.82 8.69 -6.92
C GLU A 117 -11.89 8.90 -5.72
N GLU A 118 -12.37 8.63 -4.51
CA GLU A 118 -11.55 8.70 -3.29
C GLU A 118 -10.43 7.65 -3.30
N LEU A 119 -10.71 6.41 -3.71
CA LEU A 119 -9.68 5.38 -3.84
C LEU A 119 -8.62 5.76 -4.88
N ASP A 120 -9.03 6.30 -6.02
CA ASP A 120 -8.11 6.80 -7.05
C ASP A 120 -7.21 7.91 -6.51
N HIS A 121 -7.79 8.84 -5.75
CA HIS A 121 -7.02 9.88 -5.08
C HIS A 121 -5.99 9.29 -4.10
N ARG A 122 -6.39 8.34 -3.25
CA ARG A 122 -5.48 7.72 -2.26
C ARG A 122 -4.37 6.92 -2.90
N ILE A 123 -4.66 6.11 -3.92
CA ILE A 123 -3.64 5.34 -4.65
C ILE A 123 -2.64 6.29 -5.31
N ALA A 124 -3.10 7.36 -5.95
CA ALA A 124 -2.24 8.32 -6.63
C ALA A 124 -1.40 9.17 -5.67
N ALA A 125 -1.93 9.50 -4.49
CA ALA A 125 -1.27 10.32 -3.49
C ALA A 125 -0.33 9.53 -2.55
N LEU A 126 -0.42 8.20 -2.53
CA LEU A 126 0.39 7.35 -1.65
C LEU A 126 1.88 7.47 -2.01
N ARG A 127 2.69 7.81 -1.01
CA ARG A 127 4.15 7.97 -1.16
C ARG A 127 4.88 6.85 -0.46
N PHE A 128 6.10 6.57 -0.94
CA PHE A 128 6.96 5.60 -0.29
C PHE A 128 7.64 6.20 0.94
N ARG A 129 7.91 5.40 1.98
CA ARG A 129 8.75 5.87 3.10
C ARG A 129 10.18 6.09 2.62
N GLY A 130 10.73 5.12 1.88
CA GLY A 130 12.09 5.18 1.36
C GLY A 130 13.16 4.79 2.39
N VAL A 131 14.38 5.30 2.20
CA VAL A 131 15.54 5.12 3.09
C VAL A 131 15.70 6.35 3.98
N ARG A 132 15.20 6.25 5.21
CA ARG A 132 15.11 7.36 6.18
C ARG A 132 15.97 7.22 7.43
N GLY A 133 16.59 6.05 7.64
CA GLY A 133 17.30 5.74 8.90
C GLY A 133 16.33 5.55 10.08
N THR A 134 16.86 5.59 11.30
CA THR A 134 16.09 5.28 12.53
C THR A 134 15.15 6.41 12.91
N THR A 135 15.60 7.65 12.75
CA THR A 135 14.89 8.85 13.23
C THR A 135 14.54 9.83 12.10
N GLY A 136 14.61 9.36 10.84
CA GLY A 136 14.29 10.19 9.68
C GLY A 136 15.44 11.02 9.11
N THR A 137 16.60 11.04 9.78
CA THR A 137 17.73 11.91 9.43
C THR A 137 18.70 11.30 8.42
N GLN A 138 18.51 10.02 8.05
CA GLN A 138 19.37 9.31 7.09
C GLN A 138 20.86 9.22 7.50
N ALA A 139 21.20 9.48 8.78
CA ALA A 139 22.58 9.59 9.25
C ALA A 139 23.44 8.35 8.93
N SER A 140 22.88 7.15 9.08
CA SER A 140 23.58 5.89 8.75
C SER A 140 23.95 5.79 7.26
N PHE A 141 23.09 6.26 6.36
CA PHE A 141 23.38 6.29 4.93
C PHE A 141 24.36 7.40 4.56
N LEU A 142 24.26 8.56 5.22
CA LEU A 142 25.20 9.66 5.02
C LEU A 142 26.63 9.25 5.40
N GLU A 143 26.78 8.53 6.52
CA GLU A 143 28.06 7.95 6.94
C GLU A 143 28.60 6.95 5.91
N LEU A 144 27.75 6.02 5.43
CA LEU A 144 28.12 5.06 4.38
C LEU A 144 28.59 5.73 3.09
N PHE A 145 28.06 6.90 2.77
CA PHE A 145 28.46 7.70 1.61
C PHE A 145 29.48 8.78 1.94
N ALA A 146 30.14 8.72 3.11
CA ALA A 146 31.18 9.65 3.52
C ALA A 146 30.77 11.14 3.44
N GLY A 147 29.53 11.46 3.83
CA GLY A 147 29.00 12.83 3.86
C GLY A 147 28.38 13.33 2.55
N ASP A 148 28.29 12.49 1.51
CA ASP A 148 27.72 12.84 0.21
C ASP A 148 26.18 12.79 0.24
N HIS A 149 25.55 13.95 0.45
CA HIS A 149 24.09 14.12 0.48
C HIS A 149 23.43 13.73 -0.85
N ASP A 150 24.04 14.06 -1.99
CA ASP A 150 23.47 13.76 -3.31
C ASP A 150 23.39 12.24 -3.56
N LYS A 151 24.28 11.43 -2.96
CA LYS A 151 24.17 9.97 -3.00
C LYS A 151 23.04 9.44 -2.12
N VAL A 152 22.80 10.04 -0.96
CA VAL A 152 21.68 9.66 -0.08
C VAL A 152 20.34 9.91 -0.79
N ASP A 153 20.17 11.08 -1.39
CA ASP A 153 18.95 11.44 -2.11
C ASP A 153 18.73 10.54 -3.34
N ARG A 154 19.79 10.29 -4.12
CA ARG A 154 19.71 9.36 -5.25
C ARG A 154 19.39 7.93 -4.83
N LEU A 155 19.88 7.47 -3.67
CA LEU A 155 19.54 6.15 -3.15
C LEU A 155 18.04 6.08 -2.84
N ASP A 156 17.50 7.10 -2.18
CA ASP A 156 16.07 7.18 -1.85
C ASP A 156 15.18 7.14 -3.10
N ASP A 157 15.49 7.98 -4.08
CA ASP A 157 14.79 8.04 -5.35
C ASP A 157 14.91 6.74 -6.15
N ALA A 158 16.08 6.10 -6.13
CA ALA A 158 16.30 4.85 -6.84
C ALA A 158 15.48 3.71 -6.22
N VAL A 159 15.46 3.60 -4.88
CA VAL A 159 14.66 2.58 -4.18
C VAL A 159 13.17 2.84 -4.39
N GLY A 160 12.70 4.07 -4.21
CA GLY A 160 11.30 4.44 -4.42
C GLY A 160 10.81 4.07 -5.81
N ARG A 161 11.55 4.47 -6.86
CA ARG A 161 11.23 4.11 -8.25
C ARG A 161 11.28 2.61 -8.49
N ARG A 162 12.24 1.90 -7.93
CA ARG A 162 12.35 0.44 -8.08
C ARG A 162 11.16 -0.30 -7.45
N MET A 163 10.57 0.26 -6.39
CA MET A 163 9.34 -0.26 -5.77
C MET A 163 8.05 0.25 -6.42
N GLY A 164 8.16 0.97 -7.54
CA GLY A 164 7.03 1.48 -8.31
C GLY A 164 6.32 2.67 -7.67
N PHE A 165 6.99 3.40 -6.77
CA PHE A 165 6.45 4.63 -6.21
C PHE A 165 7.07 5.85 -6.91
N PRO A 166 6.26 6.80 -7.39
CA PRO A 166 6.77 7.97 -8.11
C PRO A 166 7.42 9.01 -7.18
N SER A 167 7.14 8.94 -5.87
CA SER A 167 7.68 9.87 -4.88
C SER A 167 7.81 9.21 -3.51
N THR A 168 8.68 9.78 -2.68
CA THR A 168 8.92 9.40 -1.30
C THR A 168 8.51 10.54 -0.34
N TYR A 169 8.31 10.25 0.95
CA TYR A 169 8.03 11.28 1.96
C TYR A 169 9.28 12.09 2.28
N SER A 170 9.33 13.39 1.93
CA SER A 170 10.50 14.24 2.20
C SER A 170 10.81 14.44 3.68
N VAL A 171 9.81 14.28 4.56
CA VAL A 171 9.96 14.40 6.01
C VAL A 171 9.27 13.22 6.68
N SER A 172 10.01 12.52 7.53
CA SER A 172 9.50 11.42 8.36
C SER A 172 10.27 11.35 9.67
N GLY A 173 9.69 10.71 10.68
CA GLY A 173 10.46 10.18 11.80
C GLY A 173 11.01 8.80 11.43
N GLN A 174 10.88 7.85 12.36
CA GLN A 174 11.15 6.44 12.07
C GLN A 174 10.22 5.87 11.00
N SER A 175 8.95 6.27 11.02
CA SER A 175 7.90 5.73 10.15
C SER A 175 7.33 6.77 9.19
N TYR A 176 6.60 6.31 8.17
CA TYR A 176 5.78 7.20 7.36
C TYR A 176 4.69 7.88 8.24
N PRO A 177 4.20 9.08 7.85
CA PRO A 177 3.09 9.73 8.56
C PRO A 177 1.87 8.81 8.62
N ARG A 178 1.38 8.54 9.84
CA ARG A 178 0.26 7.62 10.08
C ARG A 178 -1.08 8.21 9.67
#